data_AF-A0A9X4AHZ0-F1
#
_entry.id   AF-A0A9X4AHZ0-F1
#
_cell.length_a   1.000
_cell.length_b   1.000
_cell.length_c   1.000
_cell.angle_alpha   90.00
_cell.angle_beta   90.00
_cell.angle_gamma   90.00
#
_symmetry.space_group_name_H-M   'P 1'
#
loop_
_entity.id
_entity.type
_entity.pdbx_description
1 polymer ?
#
loop_
_entity_poly.entity_id
_entity_poly.type
_entity_poly.pdbx_seq_one_letter_code
_entity_poly.pdbx_strand_id
1 'polypeptide(L)' 'ALLASYMMNKQDGEILDEYLNEKIFGDEAGETISPNPKDVDGFAQFMERYTKGLAIERAAVENLK' A
#
# COMPACT_ATOMS: atom_id res chain seq x y z
N ALA A 1 -14.08 11.28 -9.07
CA ALA A 1 -14.13 11.27 -10.55
C ALA A 1 -14.19 9.85 -11.12
N LEU A 2 -13.21 8.97 -10.85
CA LEU A 2 -13.15 7.60 -11.40
C LEU A 2 -14.40 6.75 -11.13
N LEU A 3 -14.85 6.71 -9.87
CA LEU A 3 -16.05 5.93 -9.51
C LEU A 3 -17.32 6.42 -10.24
N ALA A 4 -17.46 7.74 -10.43
CA ALA A 4 -18.59 8.29 -11.18
C ALA A 4 -18.52 7.90 -12.67
N SER A 5 -17.31 7.88 -13.26
CA SER A 5 -17.10 7.40 -14.63
C SER A 5 -17.44 5.91 -14.77
N TYR A 6 -17.02 5.07 -13.83
CA TYR A 6 -17.41 3.66 -13.78
C TYR A 6 -18.92 3.49 -13.74
N MET A 7 -19.62 4.22 -12.86
CA MET A 7 -21.07 4.12 -12.75
C MET A 7 -21.82 4.54 -14.02
N MET A 8 -21.23 5.41 -14.84
CA MET A 8 -21.83 5.91 -16.08
C MET A 8 -21.51 5.04 -17.31
N ASN A 9 -20.31 4.45 -17.34
CA ASN A 9 -19.74 3.82 -18.54
C ASN A 9 -19.56 2.30 -18.44
N LYS A 10 -19.86 1.70 -17.28
CA LYS A 10 -19.81 0.25 -17.13
C LYS A 10 -20.86 -0.44 -18.00
N GLN A 11 -20.53 -1.65 -18.45
CA GLN A 11 -21.51 -2.55 -19.06
C GLN A 11 -22.37 -3.23 -17.99
N ASP A 12 -23.52 -3.78 -18.40
CA ASP A 12 -24.39 -4.50 -17.49
C ASP A 12 -23.68 -5.74 -16.93
N GLY A 13 -23.56 -5.79 -15.60
CA GLY A 13 -22.90 -6.88 -14.89
C GLY A 13 -21.38 -6.74 -14.75
N GLU A 14 -20.75 -5.77 -15.42
CA GLU A 14 -19.30 -5.53 -15.31
C GLU A 14 -18.94 -5.07 -13.90
N ILE A 15 -17.94 -5.71 -13.30
CA ILE A 15 -17.40 -5.33 -11.99
C ILE A 15 -16.28 -4.30 -12.13
N LEU A 16 -16.00 -3.57 -11.05
CA LEU A 16 -15.03 -2.47 -11.09
C LEU A 16 -13.63 -2.93 -11.51
N ASP A 17 -13.21 -4.13 -11.07
CA ASP A 17 -11.89 -4.68 -11.41
C ASP A 17 -11.73 -4.88 -12.93
N GLU A 18 -12.73 -5.51 -13.57
CA GLU A 18 -12.76 -5.71 -15.03
C GLU A 18 -12.77 -4.37 -15.78
N TYR A 19 -13.62 -3.42 -15.36
CA TYR A 19 -13.67 -2.10 -15.97
C TYR A 19 -12.33 -1.37 -15.92
N LEU A 20 -11.63 -1.45 -14.77
CA LEU A 20 -10.32 -0.82 -14.62
C LEU A 20 -9.28 -1.51 -15.50
N ASN A 21 -9.20 -2.85 -15.44
CA ASN A 21 -8.20 -3.62 -16.16
C ASN A 21 -8.38 -3.55 -17.68
N GLU A 22 -9.61 -3.53 -18.18
CA GLU A 22 -9.85 -3.60 -19.63
C GLU A 22 -10.00 -2.23 -20.28
N LYS A 23 -10.66 -1.27 -19.62
CA LYS A 23 -11.05 0.00 -20.24
C LYS A 23 -10.23 1.20 -19.80
N ILE A 24 -9.62 1.14 -18.62
CA ILE A 24 -8.81 2.23 -18.09
C ILE A 24 -7.32 1.94 -18.25
N PHE A 25 -6.88 0.73 -17.94
CA PHE A 25 -5.47 0.33 -17.92
C PHE A 25 -5.11 -0.72 -18.98
N GLY A 26 -6.04 -1.18 -19.81
CA GLY A 26 -5.85 -2.32 -20.72
C GLY A 26 -4.72 -2.13 -21.74
N ASP A 27 -4.44 -0.88 -22.11
CA ASP A 27 -3.35 -0.52 -23.02
C ASP A 27 -2.09 0.01 -22.29
N GLU A 28 -2.14 0.15 -20.96
CA GLU A 28 -1.01 0.62 -20.16
C GLU A 28 -0.19 -0.56 -19.60
N ALA A 29 1.01 -0.75 -20.15
CA ALA A 29 1.98 -1.64 -19.55
C ALA A 29 2.64 -0.96 -18.33
N GLY A 30 2.15 -1.25 -17.13
CA GLY A 30 2.81 -0.86 -15.89
C GLY A 30 4.04 -1.73 -15.62
N GLU A 31 5.15 -1.12 -15.20
CA GLU A 31 6.32 -1.85 -14.71
C GLU A 31 6.27 -1.99 -13.19
N THR A 32 6.51 -3.20 -12.69
CA THR A 32 6.68 -3.44 -11.24
C THR A 32 8.16 -3.48 -10.91
N ILE A 33 8.61 -2.55 -10.07
CA ILE A 33 9.99 -2.53 -9.56
C ILE A 33 10.00 -3.24 -8.21
N SER A 34 10.73 -4.35 -8.14
CA SER A 34 10.93 -5.05 -6.87
C SER A 34 11.87 -4.25 -5.96
N PRO A 35 11.63 -4.22 -4.65
CA PRO A 35 12.54 -3.57 -3.72
C PRO A 35 13.89 -4.30 -3.70
N ASN A 36 14.95 -3.56 -3.39
CA ASN A 36 16.27 -4.14 -3.19
C ASN A 36 16.24 -5.09 -1.96
N PRO A 37 16.65 -6.36 -2.08
CA PRO A 37 16.64 -7.30 -0.98
C PRO A 37 17.38 -6.81 0.27
N LYS A 38 18.48 -6.07 0.10
CA LYS A 38 19.24 -5.50 1.24
C LYS A 38 18.42 -4.48 2.03
N ASP A 39 17.60 -3.70 1.34
CA ASP A 39 16.74 -2.72 1.98
C ASP A 39 15.62 -3.44 2.72
N VAL A 40 15.02 -4.48 2.12
CA VAL A 40 14.01 -5.32 2.78
C VAL A 40 14.55 -5.91 4.09
N ASP A 41 15.73 -6.53 4.05
CA ASP A 41 16.38 -7.12 5.23
C ASP A 41 16.74 -6.07 6.29
N GLY A 42 17.17 -4.88 5.85
CA GLY A 42 17.48 -3.75 6.72
C GLY A 42 16.25 -3.22 7.43
N PHE A 43 15.15 -3.01 6.71
CA PHE A 43 13.87 -2.56 7.26
C PHE A 43 13.28 -3.60 8.21
N ALA A 44 13.37 -4.90 7.90
CA ALA A 44 12.91 -5.95 8.80
C ALA A 44 13.64 -5.92 10.16
N GLN A 45 14.98 -5.80 10.14
CA GLN A 45 15.78 -5.69 11.36
C GLN A 45 15.49 -4.39 12.13
N PHE A 46 15.30 -3.28 11.41
CA PHE A 46 14.89 -2.02 12.02
C PHE A 46 13.54 -2.16 12.72
N MET A 47 12.53 -2.76 12.07
CA MET A 47 11.19 -2.92 12.64
C MET A 47 11.21 -3.80 13.90
N GLU A 48 12.01 -4.87 13.92
CA GLU A 48 12.17 -5.70 15.12
C GLU A 48 12.69 -4.88 16.31
N ARG A 49 13.73 -4.05 16.08
CA ARG A 49 14.31 -3.19 17.11
C ARG A 49 13.35 -2.09 17.53
N TYR A 50 12.69 -1.45 16.57
CA TYR A 50 11.69 -0.40 16.81
C TYR A 50 10.56 -0.91 17.70
N THR A 51 9.96 -2.06 17.38
CA THR A 51 8.88 -2.66 18.18
C THR A 51 9.35 -2.97 19.60
N LYS A 52 10.57 -3.50 19.78
CA LYS A 52 11.16 -3.71 21.12
C LYS A 52 11.37 -2.39 21.87
N GLY A 53 11.70 -1.31 21.16
CA GLY A 53 11.91 0.02 21.70
C GLY A 53 10.64 0.73 22.19
N LEU A 54 9.46 0.37 21.68
CA LEU A 54 8.18 1.01 22.06
C LEU A 54 7.90 1.00 23.56
N ALA A 55 8.34 -0.05 24.27
CA ALA A 55 8.19 -0.12 25.73
C ALA A 55 9.02 0.95 26.45
N ILE A 56 10.22 1.25 25.92
CA ILE A 56 11.12 2.29 26.44
C ILE A 56 10.51 3.66 26.17
N GLU A 57 10.03 3.91 24.95
CA GLU A 57 9.37 5.16 24.58
C GLU A 57 8.13 5.42 25.44
N ARG A 58 7.30 4.40 25.67
CA ARG A 58 6.12 4.49 26.54
C ARG A 58 6.52 4.84 27.98
N ALA A 59 7.49 4.12 28.54
CA ALA A 59 7.97 4.39 29.90
C ALA A 59 8.55 5.80 30.04
N ALA A 60 9.26 6.29 29.03
CA ALA A 60 9.76 7.66 29.00
C ALA A 60 8.61 8.66 29.09
N VAL A 61 7.58 8.55 28.25
CA VAL A 61 6.40 9.43 28.27
C VAL A 61 5.68 9.40 29.62
N GLU A 62 5.54 8.23 30.24
CA GLU A 62 4.86 8.08 31.53
C GLU A 62 5.60 8.76 32.70
N ASN A 63 6.93 8.84 32.63
CA ASN A 63 7.80 9.29 33.71
C ASN A 63 8.42 10.69 33.50
N LEU A 64 8.33 11.27 32.31
CA LEU A 64 8.81 12.63 31.97
C LEU A 64 7.95 13.78 32.55
N LYS A 65 7.16 13.52 33.60
CA LYS A 65 6.29 14.52 34.24
C LYS A 65 7.05 15.56 35.04
#